data_AF-K6V018-F1
#
_entry.id   AF-K6V018-F1
#
_cell.length_a   1.000
_cell.length_b   1.000
_cell.length_c   1.000
_cell.angle_alpha   90.00
_cell.angle_beta   90.00
_cell.angle_gamma   90.00
#
_symmetry.space_group_name_H-M   'P 1'
#
loop_
_entity.id
_entity.type
_entity.pdbx_description
1 polymer ?
#
loop_
_entity_poly.entity_id
_entity_poly.type
_entity_poly.pdbx_seq_one_letter_code
_entity_poly.pdbx_strand_id
1 'polypeptide(L)'
;DSKLWEICGKLVKYLKTNYEKENKGPLKDHHCNLLSLWIYEKLFEHFKHDLKNAFIAYGDLMLILSNVFTDANKLEAYNCLHGITVRSYDHLKNSKDLYDYFVDYDEFNKLTDVSDGKCDKYEKYIKKKSPLYERFEELYIQAFKDEDNVFYEKCKYYNPENLVPKLKCEIEKLLAQQQKKEFLDDRRLSDHTEFSCNNTDSTKTFGYVSLGVAATSMISGLLYKVNKILIKTY
;
A
#
# COMPACT_ATOMS: atom_id res chain seq x y z
N ASP A 1 12.34 0.76 29.68
CA ASP A 1 11.45 -0.26 29.08
C ASP A 1 12.25 -1.13 28.11
N SER A 2 12.03 -2.45 28.05
CA SER A 2 12.80 -3.33 27.14
C SER A 2 12.35 -3.23 25.67
N LYS A 3 11.06 -2.94 25.42
CA LYS A 3 10.50 -2.85 24.07
C LYS A 3 10.90 -1.55 23.38
N LEU A 4 10.96 -0.43 24.11
CA LEU A 4 11.49 0.83 23.58
C LEU A 4 12.97 0.70 23.18
N TRP A 5 13.79 -0.05 23.95
CA TRP A 5 15.16 -0.35 23.57
C TRP A 5 15.25 -1.20 22.29
N GLU A 6 14.35 -2.16 22.08
CA GLU A 6 14.27 -2.92 20.81
C GLU A 6 13.94 -2.02 19.61
N ILE A 7 12.96 -1.11 19.76
CA ILE A 7 12.57 -0.15 18.71
C ILE A 7 13.74 0.79 18.39
N CYS A 8 14.37 1.37 19.41
CA CYS A 8 15.55 2.22 19.26
C CYS A 8 16.71 1.48 18.58
N GLY A 9 17.01 0.24 19.00
CA GLY A 9 18.08 -0.58 18.42
C GLY A 9 17.85 -0.91 16.94
N LYS A 10 16.61 -1.22 16.55
CA LYS A 10 16.23 -1.41 15.14
C LYS A 10 16.39 -0.12 14.33
N LEU A 11 15.91 1.00 14.86
CA LEU A 11 15.99 2.31 14.23
C LEU A 11 17.44 2.75 13.99
N VAL A 12 18.28 2.73 15.04
CA VAL A 12 19.71 3.06 14.95
C VAL A 12 20.42 2.15 13.95
N LYS A 13 20.07 0.86 13.89
CA LYS A 13 20.63 -0.07 12.91
C LYS A 13 20.22 0.31 11.49
N TYR A 14 18.93 0.49 11.22
CA TYR A 14 18.42 0.89 9.90
C TYR A 14 19.11 2.15 9.37
N LEU A 15 19.14 3.21 10.19
CA LEU A 15 19.74 4.49 9.83
C LEU A 15 21.24 4.38 9.55
N LYS A 16 21.95 3.42 10.16
CA LYS A 16 23.38 3.17 9.91
C LYS A 16 23.68 2.26 8.73
N THR A 17 22.80 1.30 8.39
CA THR A 17 23.12 0.24 7.42
C THR A 17 22.30 0.26 6.14
N ASN A 18 21.12 0.87 6.15
CA ASN A 18 20.17 0.80 5.05
C ASN A 18 19.84 2.18 4.46
N TYR A 19 19.91 3.27 5.23
CA TYR A 19 19.57 4.63 4.79
C TYR A 19 20.20 4.99 3.44
N GLU A 20 21.53 4.90 3.30
CA GLU A 20 22.24 5.24 2.06
C GLU A 20 21.80 4.40 0.84
N LYS A 21 21.32 3.17 1.09
CA LYS A 21 20.88 2.25 0.04
C LYS A 21 19.46 2.58 -0.42
N GLU A 22 18.54 2.79 0.51
CA GLU A 22 17.17 3.15 0.16
C GLU A 22 17.08 4.58 -0.41
N ASN A 23 17.94 5.50 0.04
CA ASN A 23 18.11 6.85 -0.53
C ASN A 23 18.67 6.87 -1.98
N LYS A 24 19.12 5.71 -2.49
CA LYS A 24 19.53 5.48 -3.90
C LYS A 24 18.65 4.45 -4.60
N GLY A 25 17.63 3.94 -3.91
CA GLY A 25 16.76 2.86 -4.35
C GLY A 25 15.45 3.35 -4.99
N PRO A 26 14.53 2.43 -5.32
CA PRO A 26 13.24 2.79 -5.90
C PRO A 26 12.31 3.54 -4.93
N LEU A 27 12.60 3.52 -3.62
CA LEU A 27 11.85 4.24 -2.58
C LEU A 27 12.59 5.48 -2.05
N LYS A 28 13.58 6.02 -2.78
CA LYS A 28 14.39 7.18 -2.34
C LYS A 28 13.57 8.41 -1.93
N ASP A 29 12.39 8.58 -2.52
CA ASP A 29 11.49 9.72 -2.29
C ASP A 29 10.42 9.40 -1.21
N HIS A 30 10.44 8.20 -0.63
CA HIS A 30 9.38 7.68 0.24
C HIS A 30 9.88 7.03 1.54
N HIS A 31 11.12 6.53 1.59
CA HIS A 31 11.65 5.75 2.73
C HIS A 31 11.59 6.51 4.07
N CYS A 32 11.81 7.82 4.09
CA CYS A 32 11.71 8.65 5.30
C CYS A 32 10.28 8.77 5.84
N ASN A 33 9.30 8.98 4.97
CA ASN A 33 7.88 9.01 5.35
C ASN A 33 7.42 7.64 5.86
N LEU A 34 7.82 6.56 5.18
CA LEU A 34 7.53 5.17 5.55
C LEU A 34 8.18 4.79 6.89
N LEU A 35 9.40 5.26 7.16
CA LEU A 35 10.10 5.05 8.44
C LEU A 35 9.40 5.78 9.57
N SER A 36 9.06 7.05 9.35
CA SER A 36 8.33 7.88 10.31
C SER A 36 7.01 7.20 10.70
N LEU A 37 6.19 6.81 9.71
CA LEU A 37 4.96 6.03 9.91
C LEU A 37 5.18 4.75 10.72
N TRP A 38 6.25 3.99 10.45
CA TRP A 38 6.57 2.76 11.18
C TRP A 38 6.95 3.01 12.64
N ILE A 39 7.79 4.01 12.93
CA ILE A 39 8.18 4.33 14.32
C ILE A 39 6.94 4.69 15.13
N TYR A 40 6.11 5.60 14.62
CA TYR A 40 4.89 6.01 15.30
C TYR A 40 3.98 4.80 15.55
N GLU A 41 3.71 3.96 14.55
CA GLU A 41 2.88 2.75 14.70
C GLU A 41 3.38 1.87 15.87
N LYS A 42 4.69 1.65 15.97
CA LYS A 42 5.31 0.83 17.03
C LYS A 42 5.26 1.48 18.42
N LEU A 43 5.34 2.81 18.49
CA LEU A 43 5.15 3.56 19.74
C LEU A 43 3.69 3.51 20.18
N PHE A 44 2.73 3.74 19.28
CA PHE A 44 1.30 3.64 19.59
C PHE A 44 0.91 2.22 20.03
N GLU A 45 1.38 1.17 19.35
CA GLU A 45 1.18 -0.22 19.78
C GLU A 45 1.71 -0.45 21.20
N HIS A 46 2.92 0.03 21.51
CA HIS A 46 3.55 -0.13 22.82
C HIS A 46 2.79 0.60 23.95
N PHE A 47 2.38 1.86 23.72
CA PHE A 47 1.63 2.66 24.69
C PHE A 47 0.11 2.42 24.66
N LYS A 48 -0.36 1.30 24.10
CA LYS A 48 -1.79 0.92 24.04
C LYS A 48 -2.68 2.03 23.45
N HIS A 49 -2.17 2.65 22.39
CA HIS A 49 -2.76 3.74 21.62
C HIS A 49 -2.86 5.09 22.36
N ASP A 50 -2.20 5.26 23.51
CA ASP A 50 -2.11 6.56 24.17
C ASP A 50 -1.24 7.54 23.36
N LEU A 51 -1.89 8.55 22.80
CA LEU A 51 -1.27 9.61 21.99
C LEU A 51 -0.13 10.30 22.73
N LYS A 52 -0.38 10.73 23.97
CA LYS A 52 0.55 11.58 24.72
C LYS A 52 1.88 10.87 24.97
N ASN A 53 1.85 9.65 25.49
CA ASN A 53 3.05 8.89 25.80
C ASN A 53 3.79 8.45 24.52
N ALA A 54 3.08 8.12 23.44
CA ALA A 54 3.70 7.84 22.15
C ALA A 54 4.45 9.06 21.58
N PHE A 55 3.86 10.26 21.64
CA PHE A 55 4.53 11.49 21.20
C PHE A 55 5.73 11.89 22.08
N ILE A 56 5.62 11.74 23.42
CA ILE A 56 6.75 11.98 24.34
C ILE A 56 7.90 11.03 24.00
N ALA A 57 7.64 9.73 23.88
CA ALA A 57 8.66 8.74 23.57
C ALA A 57 9.29 8.94 22.17
N TYR A 58 8.55 9.49 21.20
CA TYR A 58 9.14 9.91 19.92
C TYR A 58 10.15 11.05 20.12
N GLY A 59 9.80 12.06 20.91
CA GLY A 59 10.71 13.15 21.26
C GLY A 59 11.98 12.66 21.98
N ASP A 60 11.83 11.75 22.95
CA ASP A 60 12.95 11.13 23.66
C ASP A 60 13.85 10.32 22.71
N LEU A 61 13.27 9.57 21.76
CA LEU A 61 14.02 8.85 20.72
C LEU A 61 14.79 9.82 19.82
N MET A 62 14.17 10.91 19.36
CA MET A 62 14.85 11.93 18.55
C MET A 62 16.03 12.57 19.31
N LEU A 63 15.88 12.85 20.60
CA LEU A 63 16.96 13.35 21.45
C LEU A 63 18.09 12.32 21.63
N ILE A 64 17.79 11.03 21.75
CA ILE A 64 18.82 9.98 21.77
C ILE A 64 19.55 9.92 20.43
N LEU A 65 18.82 9.99 19.31
CA LEU A 65 19.40 9.89 17.97
C LEU A 65 20.31 11.08 17.63
N SER A 66 19.96 12.31 18.00
CA SER A 66 20.81 13.48 17.76
C SER A 66 22.18 13.36 18.46
N ASN A 67 22.23 12.69 19.62
CA ASN A 67 23.49 12.37 20.31
C ASN A 67 24.27 11.18 19.68
N VAL A 68 23.63 10.33 18.89
CA VAL A 68 24.26 9.15 18.23
C VAL A 68 24.71 9.46 16.79
N PHE A 69 24.08 10.43 16.13
CA PHE A 69 24.27 10.77 14.71
C PHE A 69 24.90 12.16 14.56
N THR A 70 26.12 12.34 15.07
CA THR A 70 26.81 13.64 15.18
C THR A 70 27.62 14.10 13.96
N ASP A 71 27.91 13.20 13.02
CA ASP A 71 28.73 13.52 11.83
C ASP A 71 27.84 13.95 10.65
N ALA A 72 28.36 14.72 9.68
CA ALA A 72 27.56 15.29 8.59
C ALA A 72 26.71 14.24 7.82
N ASN A 73 27.32 13.14 7.35
CA ASN A 73 26.59 12.06 6.65
C ASN A 73 25.57 11.32 7.56
N LYS A 74 25.70 11.45 8.89
CA LYS A 74 24.78 10.86 9.87
C LYS A 74 23.60 11.80 10.16
N LEU A 75 23.78 13.12 9.98
CA LEU A 75 22.73 14.12 10.14
C LEU A 75 21.62 13.97 9.10
N GLU A 76 21.95 13.62 7.84
CA GLU A 76 20.95 13.32 6.79
C GLU A 76 20.05 12.13 7.18
N ALA A 77 20.63 11.08 7.74
CA ALA A 77 19.89 9.92 8.25
C ALA A 77 18.98 10.28 9.44
N TYR A 78 19.42 11.18 10.32
CA TYR A 78 18.58 11.71 11.40
C TYR A 78 17.43 12.59 10.88
N ASN A 79 17.68 13.44 9.87
CA ASN A 79 16.67 14.32 9.26
C ASN A 79 15.57 13.56 8.50
N CYS A 80 15.78 12.26 8.21
CA CYS A 80 14.80 11.34 7.62
C CYS A 80 13.60 11.01 8.55
N LEU A 81 13.57 11.54 9.77
CA LEU A 81 12.57 11.24 10.80
C LEU A 81 11.60 12.39 11.02
N HIS A 82 10.62 12.50 10.12
CA HIS A 82 9.62 13.56 10.15
C HIS A 82 8.66 13.40 11.34
N GLY A 83 8.52 14.46 12.14
CA GLY A 83 7.49 14.52 13.18
C GLY A 83 6.10 14.61 12.55
N ILE A 84 5.26 13.60 12.72
CA ILE A 84 3.91 13.57 12.14
C ILE A 84 2.87 14.03 13.15
N THR A 85 1.78 14.63 12.67
CA THR A 85 0.62 14.98 13.51
C THR A 85 -0.55 14.07 13.15
N VAL A 86 -1.08 13.34 14.14
CA VAL A 86 -2.25 12.46 14.00
C VAL A 86 -3.22 12.66 15.18
N ARG A 87 -4.52 12.44 14.94
CA ARG A 87 -5.59 12.65 15.93
C ARG A 87 -5.92 11.42 16.77
N SER A 88 -5.56 10.23 16.29
CA SER A 88 -5.79 8.93 16.95
C SER A 88 -4.91 7.87 16.30
N TYR A 89 -4.82 6.69 16.92
CA TYR A 89 -4.16 5.53 16.32
C TYR A 89 -4.86 5.07 15.02
N ASP A 90 -6.20 5.13 14.96
CA ASP A 90 -6.94 4.81 13.74
C ASP A 90 -6.69 5.83 12.62
N HIS A 91 -6.47 7.10 12.95
CA HIS A 91 -6.02 8.10 11.96
C HIS A 91 -4.66 7.67 11.41
N LEU A 92 -3.65 7.44 12.26
CA LEU A 92 -2.32 6.98 11.83
C LEU A 92 -2.39 5.74 10.92
N LYS A 93 -3.16 4.73 11.32
CA LYS A 93 -3.30 3.47 10.58
C LYS A 93 -3.93 3.69 9.20
N ASN A 94 -4.94 4.54 9.11
CA ASN A 94 -5.59 4.88 7.84
C ASN A 94 -4.68 5.74 6.95
N SER A 95 -3.94 6.71 7.52
CA SER A 95 -2.93 7.50 6.81
C SER A 95 -1.83 6.61 6.23
N LYS A 96 -1.34 5.64 7.00
CA LYS A 96 -0.35 4.66 6.55
C LYS A 96 -0.87 3.78 5.42
N ASP A 97 -2.05 3.17 5.59
CA ASP A 97 -2.63 2.26 4.60
C ASP A 97 -3.01 2.97 3.27
N LEU A 98 -3.25 4.28 3.32
CA LEU A 98 -3.41 5.14 2.16
C LEU A 98 -2.07 5.54 1.53
N TYR A 99 -1.05 5.88 2.32
CA TYR A 99 0.29 6.22 1.82
C TYR A 99 0.98 5.03 1.15
N ASP A 100 0.91 3.83 1.76
CA ASP A 100 1.40 2.58 1.17
C ASP A 100 0.73 2.32 -0.19
N TYR A 101 -0.58 2.58 -0.32
CA TYR A 101 -1.30 2.48 -1.59
C TYR A 101 -0.82 3.49 -2.65
N PHE A 102 -0.47 4.71 -2.26
CA PHE A 102 0.06 5.71 -3.19
C PHE A 102 1.46 5.36 -3.70
N VAL A 103 2.32 4.82 -2.84
CA VAL A 103 3.63 4.29 -3.24
C VAL A 103 3.48 3.11 -4.21
N ASP A 104 2.49 2.25 -4.00
CA ASP A 104 2.20 1.11 -4.87
C ASP A 104 1.53 1.48 -6.22
N TYR A 105 0.92 2.66 -6.33
CA TYR A 105 0.01 3.00 -7.43
C TYR A 105 0.65 2.87 -8.82
N ASP A 106 1.88 3.38 -8.98
CA ASP A 106 2.61 3.32 -10.24
C ASP A 106 3.05 1.88 -10.61
N GLU A 107 3.22 1.00 -9.61
CA GLU A 107 3.60 -0.39 -9.84
C GLU A 107 2.42 -1.25 -10.30
N PHE A 108 1.18 -0.93 -9.90
CA PHE A 108 -0.01 -1.65 -10.39
C PHE A 108 -0.19 -1.52 -11.92
N ASN A 109 0.17 -0.39 -12.51
CA ASN A 109 0.13 -0.21 -13.98
C ASN A 109 1.20 -1.03 -14.72
N LYS A 110 2.26 -1.47 -14.02
CA LYS A 110 3.37 -2.27 -14.57
C LYS A 110 3.14 -3.78 -14.45
N LEU A 111 1.97 -4.20 -13.95
CA LEU A 111 1.57 -5.59 -13.83
C LEU A 111 1.33 -6.23 -15.21
N THR A 112 2.42 -6.68 -15.85
CA THR A 112 2.40 -7.27 -17.18
C THR A 112 2.00 -8.76 -17.23
N ASP A 113 2.08 -9.45 -16.09
CA ASP A 113 2.12 -10.92 -16.01
C ASP A 113 1.21 -11.43 -14.87
N VAL A 114 -0.10 -11.29 -15.06
CA VAL A 114 -1.14 -11.54 -14.06
C VAL A 114 -2.10 -12.61 -14.54
N SER A 115 -1.69 -13.87 -14.38
CA SER A 115 -2.58 -15.05 -14.44
C SER A 115 -3.91 -14.78 -13.72
N ASP A 116 -5.05 -15.06 -14.37
CA ASP A 116 -6.43 -14.65 -13.99
C ASP A 116 -6.67 -14.50 -12.47
N GLY A 117 -6.44 -15.56 -11.68
CA GLY A 117 -6.69 -15.56 -10.23
C GLY A 117 -5.84 -14.62 -9.36
N LYS A 118 -4.89 -13.87 -9.94
CA LYS A 118 -4.19 -12.75 -9.29
C LYS A 118 -4.86 -11.40 -9.60
N CYS A 119 -5.53 -11.24 -10.74
CA CYS A 119 -6.13 -9.97 -11.18
C CYS A 119 -7.21 -9.53 -10.19
N ASP A 120 -8.18 -10.41 -9.92
CA ASP A 120 -9.29 -10.20 -9.00
C ASP A 120 -8.83 -9.85 -7.57
N LYS A 121 -7.64 -10.33 -7.16
CA LYS A 121 -7.04 -9.98 -5.86
C LYS A 121 -6.52 -8.55 -5.84
N TYR A 122 -5.85 -8.10 -6.90
CA TYR A 122 -5.42 -6.71 -7.03
C TYR A 122 -6.60 -5.76 -7.18
N GLU A 123 -7.59 -6.09 -8.02
CA GLU A 123 -8.84 -5.35 -8.14
C GLU A 123 -9.52 -5.18 -6.77
N LYS A 124 -9.72 -6.28 -6.03
CA LYS A 124 -10.33 -6.25 -4.70
C LYS A 124 -9.49 -5.47 -3.68
N TYR A 125 -8.16 -5.53 -3.76
CA TYR A 125 -7.28 -4.71 -2.92
C TYR A 125 -7.44 -3.22 -3.22
N ILE A 126 -7.37 -2.84 -4.50
CA ILE A 126 -7.49 -1.45 -4.96
C ILE A 126 -8.86 -0.88 -4.59
N LYS A 127 -9.97 -1.57 -4.92
CA LYS A 127 -11.33 -1.14 -4.54
C LYS A 127 -11.52 -0.96 -3.02
N LYS A 128 -10.81 -1.73 -2.19
CA LYS A 128 -10.85 -1.57 -0.72
C LYS A 128 -10.24 -0.24 -0.26
N LYS A 129 -9.43 0.44 -1.08
CA LYS A 129 -8.81 1.73 -0.76
C LYS A 129 -9.73 2.93 -1.00
N SER A 130 -10.83 2.80 -1.74
CA SER A 130 -11.72 3.95 -2.04
C SER A 130 -12.19 4.71 -0.79
N PRO A 131 -12.64 4.07 0.31
CA PRO A 131 -13.07 4.78 1.53
C PRO A 131 -11.93 5.44 2.34
N LEU A 132 -10.66 5.16 1.99
CA LEU A 132 -9.51 5.92 2.47
C LEU A 132 -9.21 7.09 1.51
N TYR A 133 -9.27 6.84 0.22
CA TYR A 133 -9.05 7.84 -0.83
C TYR A 133 -10.07 8.99 -0.79
N GLU A 134 -11.35 8.69 -0.55
CA GLU A 134 -12.41 9.69 -0.35
C GLU A 134 -12.10 10.67 0.81
N ARG A 135 -11.25 10.24 1.75
CA ARG A 135 -10.78 11.02 2.90
C ARG A 135 -9.31 11.43 2.75
N PHE A 136 -8.79 11.50 1.53
CA PHE A 136 -7.39 11.84 1.23
C PHE A 136 -6.92 13.11 1.93
N GLU A 137 -7.64 14.23 1.80
CA GLU A 137 -7.27 15.50 2.44
C GLU A 137 -7.36 15.45 3.98
N GLU A 138 -8.13 14.51 4.54
CA GLU A 138 -8.18 14.27 5.99
C GLU A 138 -6.98 13.45 6.48
N LEU A 139 -6.58 12.45 5.68
CA LEU A 139 -5.64 11.38 6.05
C LEU A 139 -4.20 11.64 5.58
N TYR A 140 -3.96 12.52 4.61
CA TYR A 140 -2.62 12.85 4.17
C TYR A 140 -1.87 13.61 5.28
N ILE A 141 -0.68 13.12 5.62
CA ILE A 141 0.14 13.73 6.68
C ILE A 141 0.77 15.01 6.12
N GLN A 142 0.38 16.16 6.69
CA GLN A 142 0.83 17.48 6.22
C GLN A 142 2.35 17.61 6.15
N ALA A 143 3.08 17.07 7.13
CA ALA A 143 4.55 17.07 7.12
C ALA A 143 5.14 16.46 5.83
N PHE A 144 4.51 15.43 5.25
CA PHE A 144 4.98 14.81 4.01
C PHE A 144 4.72 15.68 2.76
N LYS A 145 3.75 16.61 2.83
CA LYS A 145 3.45 17.59 1.79
C LYS A 145 4.38 18.81 1.89
N ASP A 146 4.76 19.19 3.10
CA ASP A 146 5.71 20.27 3.35
C ASP A 146 7.12 19.90 2.84
N GLU A 147 7.49 18.61 2.93
CA GLU A 147 8.73 18.03 2.39
C GLU A 147 8.66 17.78 0.87
N ASP A 148 7.57 17.17 0.38
CA ASP A 148 7.34 16.95 -1.06
C ASP A 148 5.87 17.18 -1.48
N ASN A 149 5.61 18.38 -1.98
CA ASN A 149 4.31 18.74 -2.55
C ASN A 149 4.07 18.09 -3.94
N VAL A 150 5.11 17.67 -4.67
CA VAL A 150 4.96 17.05 -6.00
C VAL A 150 4.30 15.67 -5.87
N PHE A 151 4.72 14.86 -4.90
CA PHE A 151 4.07 13.58 -4.62
C PHE A 151 2.62 13.76 -4.14
N TYR A 152 2.35 14.73 -3.27
CA TYR A 152 0.98 15.06 -2.84
C TYR A 152 0.07 15.44 -4.02
N GLU A 153 0.51 16.33 -4.91
CA GLU A 153 -0.26 16.71 -6.10
C GLU A 153 -0.47 15.50 -7.05
N LYS A 154 0.50 14.59 -7.14
CA LYS A 154 0.36 13.33 -7.90
C LYS A 154 -0.72 12.42 -7.30
N CYS A 155 -0.77 12.32 -5.96
CA CYS A 155 -1.73 11.49 -5.24
C CYS A 155 -3.20 11.89 -5.50
N LYS A 156 -3.49 13.16 -5.84
CA LYS A 156 -4.85 13.63 -6.21
C LYS A 156 -5.44 12.96 -7.46
N TYR A 157 -4.61 12.26 -8.24
CA TYR A 157 -5.03 11.50 -9.43
C TYR A 157 -5.10 9.98 -9.18
N TYR A 158 -4.73 9.52 -7.98
CA TYR A 158 -4.62 8.12 -7.62
C TYR A 158 -5.93 7.49 -7.12
N ASN A 159 -7.09 7.97 -7.60
CA ASN A 159 -8.38 7.38 -7.24
C ASN A 159 -8.39 5.89 -7.64
N PRO A 160 -8.65 4.95 -6.70
CA PRO A 160 -8.74 3.52 -6.99
C PRO A 160 -9.69 3.16 -8.15
N GLU A 161 -10.78 3.90 -8.31
CA GLU A 161 -11.76 3.70 -9.38
C GLU A 161 -11.17 4.00 -10.77
N ASN A 162 -10.23 4.94 -10.86
CA ASN A 162 -9.52 5.27 -12.09
C ASN A 162 -8.44 4.25 -12.45
N LEU A 163 -7.99 3.43 -11.50
CA LEU A 163 -6.92 2.44 -11.68
C LEU A 163 -7.48 1.08 -12.12
N VAL A 164 -8.59 0.62 -11.53
CA VAL A 164 -9.17 -0.70 -11.84
C VAL A 164 -9.35 -0.96 -13.35
N PRO A 165 -9.97 -0.06 -14.15
CA PRO A 165 -10.15 -0.28 -15.59
C PRO A 165 -8.84 -0.23 -16.39
N LYS A 166 -7.74 0.29 -15.81
CA LYS A 166 -6.42 0.42 -16.43
C LYS A 166 -5.50 -0.76 -16.11
N LEU A 167 -5.90 -1.65 -15.21
CA LEU A 167 -5.18 -2.88 -14.94
C LEU A 167 -5.11 -3.69 -16.24
N LYS A 168 -3.89 -4.04 -16.68
CA LYS A 168 -3.66 -4.76 -17.94
C LYS A 168 -4.52 -6.02 -18.07
N CYS A 169 -4.72 -6.76 -16.97
CA CYS A 169 -5.54 -7.95 -16.95
C CYS A 169 -7.06 -7.67 -17.12
N GLU A 170 -7.57 -6.50 -16.73
CA GLU A 170 -8.96 -6.10 -17.07
C GLU A 170 -9.08 -5.73 -18.55
N ILE A 171 -8.06 -5.08 -19.12
CA ILE A 171 -8.00 -4.80 -20.57
C ILE A 171 -7.98 -6.13 -21.36
N GLU A 172 -7.18 -7.11 -20.93
CA GLU A 172 -7.13 -8.45 -21.53
C GLU A 172 -8.46 -9.20 -21.42
N LYS A 173 -9.13 -9.16 -20.25
CA LYS A 173 -10.49 -9.70 -20.08
C LYS A 173 -11.49 -9.07 -21.05
N LEU A 174 -11.46 -7.75 -21.23
CA LEU A 174 -12.35 -7.02 -22.13
C LEU A 174 -12.12 -7.40 -23.60
N LEU A 175 -10.85 -7.49 -24.03
CA LEU A 175 -10.47 -7.92 -25.39
C LEU A 175 -10.93 -9.36 -25.68
N ALA A 176 -10.73 -10.29 -24.73
CA ALA A 176 -11.19 -11.67 -24.87
C ALA A 176 -12.73 -11.78 -24.95
N GLN A 177 -13.46 -10.92 -24.22
CA GLN A 177 -14.93 -10.85 -24.33
C GLN A 177 -15.40 -10.26 -25.66
N GLN A 178 -14.68 -9.29 -26.24
CA GLN A 178 -14.98 -8.73 -27.56
C GLN A 178 -14.78 -9.76 -28.66
N GLN A 179 -13.62 -10.43 -28.71
CA GLN A 179 -13.34 -11.51 -29.66
C GLN A 179 -14.38 -12.64 -29.58
N LYS A 180 -14.82 -13.00 -28.36
CA LYS A 180 -15.87 -14.00 -28.17
C LYS A 180 -17.24 -13.54 -28.69
N LYS A 181 -17.56 -12.24 -28.62
CA LYS A 181 -18.81 -11.69 -29.18
C LYS A 181 -18.76 -11.66 -30.70
N GLU A 182 -17.66 -11.18 -31.29
CA GLU A 182 -17.47 -11.16 -32.75
C GLU A 182 -17.58 -12.57 -33.34
N PHE A 183 -16.95 -13.57 -32.72
CA PHE A 183 -17.06 -14.98 -33.13
C PHE A 183 -18.49 -15.56 -32.99
N LEU A 184 -19.28 -15.06 -32.02
CA LEU A 184 -20.67 -15.48 -31.83
C LEU A 184 -21.63 -14.80 -32.82
N ASP A 185 -21.39 -13.53 -33.19
CA ASP A 185 -22.20 -12.83 -34.20
C ASP A 185 -21.86 -13.31 -35.63
N ASP A 186 -20.60 -13.64 -35.93
CA ASP A 186 -20.20 -14.28 -37.20
C ASP A 186 -20.87 -15.66 -37.36
N ARG A 187 -20.89 -16.48 -36.30
CA ARG A 187 -21.64 -17.75 -36.29
C ARG A 187 -23.15 -17.53 -36.47
N ARG A 188 -23.74 -16.51 -35.83
CA ARG A 188 -25.16 -16.17 -36.01
C ARG A 188 -25.52 -15.70 -37.41
N LEU A 189 -24.57 -15.10 -38.15
CA LEU A 189 -24.74 -14.76 -39.56
C LEU A 189 -24.68 -16.01 -40.46
N SER A 190 -24.04 -17.09 -40.00
CA SER A 190 -23.95 -18.39 -40.68
C SER A 190 -25.12 -19.34 -40.37
N ASP A 191 -25.70 -19.28 -39.17
CA ASP A 191 -26.73 -20.22 -38.67
C ASP A 191 -28.15 -19.99 -39.25
N HIS A 192 -28.27 -19.86 -40.58
CA HIS A 192 -29.52 -20.06 -41.31
C HIS A 192 -29.70 -21.53 -41.74
N THR A 193 -29.54 -22.49 -40.82
CA THR A 193 -30.11 -23.86 -40.95
C THR A 193 -30.36 -24.47 -39.56
N GLU A 194 -31.49 -25.16 -39.38
CA GLU A 194 -31.98 -25.67 -38.10
C GLU A 194 -31.20 -26.90 -37.58
N PHE A 195 -31.00 -27.04 -36.25
CA PHE A 195 -31.82 -27.99 -35.44
C PHE A 195 -31.61 -27.91 -33.91
N SER A 196 -32.56 -28.53 -33.20
CA SER A 196 -32.83 -28.50 -31.75
C SER A 196 -31.87 -29.28 -30.83
N CYS A 197 -31.65 -28.77 -29.61
CA CYS A 197 -31.87 -29.51 -28.36
C CYS A 197 -32.09 -28.58 -27.14
N ASN A 198 -32.96 -28.98 -26.20
CA ASN A 198 -33.44 -28.18 -25.06
C ASN A 198 -32.76 -28.53 -23.73
N ASN A 199 -32.62 -27.51 -22.83
CA ASN A 199 -32.59 -27.56 -21.35
C ASN A 199 -31.57 -28.53 -20.68
N THR A 200 -31.02 -28.36 -19.47
CA THR A 200 -31.24 -27.50 -18.27
C THR A 200 -29.87 -27.48 -17.53
N ASP A 201 -29.55 -26.73 -16.47
CA ASP A 201 -30.27 -25.84 -15.56
C ASP A 201 -29.32 -24.75 -15.00
N SER A 202 -29.80 -23.85 -14.14
CA SER A 202 -29.00 -22.82 -13.46
C SER A 202 -28.99 -23.00 -11.93
N THR A 203 -27.82 -23.29 -11.33
CA THR A 203 -27.64 -23.20 -9.87
C THR A 203 -26.47 -22.31 -9.49
N LYS A 204 -26.81 -21.11 -8.98
CA LYS A 204 -25.87 -20.24 -8.25
C LYS A 204 -25.78 -20.72 -6.80
N THR A 205 -24.58 -20.86 -6.26
CA THR A 205 -24.38 -21.03 -4.82
C THR A 205 -23.19 -20.20 -4.34
N PHE A 206 -23.47 -18.99 -3.86
CA PHE A 206 -22.52 -18.20 -3.05
C PHE A 206 -22.61 -18.69 -1.60
N GLY A 207 -21.48 -19.03 -0.97
CA GLY A 207 -21.51 -19.47 0.43
C GLY A 207 -20.15 -19.78 1.05
N TYR A 208 -19.44 -18.74 1.50
CA TYR A 208 -18.43 -18.80 2.58
C TYR A 208 -18.48 -17.45 3.32
N VAL A 209 -19.27 -17.36 4.40
CA VAL A 209 -18.89 -17.65 5.79
C VAL A 209 -17.80 -16.70 6.30
N SER A 210 -18.24 -15.73 7.10
CA SER A 210 -17.38 -14.80 7.83
C SER A 210 -16.69 -15.53 9.00
N LEU A 211 -15.36 -15.52 9.01
CA LEU A 211 -14.55 -15.91 10.16
C LEU A 211 -13.41 -14.91 10.34
N GLY A 212 -13.41 -14.20 11.47
CA GLY A 212 -12.39 -13.23 11.81
C GLY A 212 -11.11 -13.92 12.28
N VAL A 213 -10.11 -13.99 11.41
CA VAL A 213 -8.73 -14.38 11.72
C VAL A 213 -7.79 -13.46 10.94
N ALA A 214 -6.61 -13.15 11.50
CA ALA A 214 -5.65 -12.19 10.95
C ALA A 214 -5.33 -12.42 9.45
N ALA A 215 -5.63 -11.41 8.62
CA ALA A 215 -5.53 -11.51 7.17
C ALA A 215 -4.09 -11.28 6.63
N THR A 216 -3.14 -12.13 6.99
CA THR A 216 -1.79 -12.16 6.37
C THR A 216 -1.77 -12.95 5.05
N SER A 217 -2.80 -12.76 4.21
CA SER A 217 -3.07 -13.65 3.07
C SER A 217 -2.57 -13.11 1.71
N MET A 218 -1.41 -13.65 1.29
CA MET A 218 -1.15 -14.10 -0.09
C MET A 218 -1.43 -13.12 -1.25
N ILE A 219 -0.75 -11.98 -1.26
CA ILE A 219 -0.50 -11.14 -2.46
C ILE A 219 1.02 -11.11 -2.76
N SER A 220 1.70 -12.25 -2.55
CA SER A 220 3.16 -12.30 -2.31
C SER A 220 4.05 -12.28 -3.56
N GLY A 221 3.65 -11.52 -4.60
CA GLY A 221 4.46 -11.25 -5.78
C GLY A 221 4.98 -9.81 -5.76
N LEU A 222 4.15 -8.87 -6.22
CA LEU A 222 4.47 -7.44 -6.17
C LEU A 222 4.35 -6.86 -4.77
N LEU A 223 3.27 -7.13 -4.03
CA LEU A 223 3.21 -6.70 -2.62
C LEU A 223 4.30 -7.40 -1.79
N TYR A 224 4.80 -8.58 -2.15
CA TYR A 224 6.03 -9.11 -1.52
C TYR A 224 7.28 -8.32 -1.91
N LYS A 225 7.36 -7.75 -3.12
CA LYS A 225 8.50 -6.92 -3.52
C LYS A 225 8.52 -5.60 -2.73
N VAL A 226 7.38 -4.90 -2.67
CA VAL A 226 7.18 -3.68 -1.88
C VAL A 226 7.33 -3.96 -0.39
N ASN A 227 6.57 -4.91 0.15
CA ASN A 227 6.59 -5.25 1.57
C ASN A 227 7.92 -5.91 1.99
N LYS A 228 8.76 -6.40 1.07
CA LYS A 228 10.15 -6.78 1.36
C LYS A 228 11.11 -5.60 1.32
N ILE A 229 10.82 -4.53 0.58
CA ILE A 229 11.54 -3.26 0.75
C ILE A 229 11.15 -2.63 2.09
N LEU A 230 9.90 -2.76 2.56
CA LEU A 230 9.47 -2.31 3.90
C LEU A 230 9.99 -3.20 5.06
N ILE A 231 9.84 -4.53 4.97
CA ILE A 231 10.19 -5.46 6.07
C ILE A 231 11.70 -5.80 6.11
N LYS A 232 12.48 -5.61 5.04
CA LYS A 232 13.97 -5.64 5.16
C LYS A 232 14.56 -4.34 5.71
N THR A 233 13.69 -3.37 5.94
CA THR A 233 14.02 -2.00 6.33
C THR A 233 13.64 -1.77 7.81
N TYR A 234 12.64 -2.48 8.36
CA TYR A 234 12.28 -2.35 9.79
C TYR A 234 12.09 -3.69 10.55
#